data_AF-A0A1X1QVH6-F1
#
_entry.id   AF-A0A1X1QVH6-F1
#
_cell.length_a   1.000
_cell.length_b   1.000
_cell.length_c   1.000
_cell.angle_alpha   90.00
_cell.angle_beta   90.00
_cell.angle_gamma   90.00
#
_symmetry.space_group_name_H-M   'P 1'
#
loop_
_entity.id
_entity.type
_entity.pdbx_description
1 polymer ?
#
loop_
_entity_poly.entity_id
_entity_poly.type
_entity_poly.pdbx_seq_one_letter_code
_entity_poly.pdbx_strand_id
1 'polypeptide(L)' 'MKILNADNFWDTDLQDVEAVFLPKGKKITDLPTTLDNRVPSQGNVILNKTINIDNEVKKPSLLRKLCYFFFRK' A
#
# COMPACT_ATOMS: atom_id res chain seq x y z
N MET A 1 15.27 26.17 -18.84
CA MET A 1 14.74 25.11 -17.96
C MET A 1 13.54 24.51 -18.67
N LYS A 2 13.61 23.24 -19.09
CA LYS A 2 12.54 22.59 -19.85
C LYS A 2 11.39 22.30 -18.88
N ILE A 3 10.16 22.70 -19.22
CA ILE A 3 8.98 22.43 -18.37
C ILE A 3 8.55 20.98 -18.63
N LEU A 4 8.66 20.15 -17.60
CA LEU A 4 8.26 18.74 -17.63
C LEU A 4 6.73 18.63 -17.54
N ASN A 5 6.13 17.87 -18.45
CA ASN A 5 4.70 17.58 -18.48
C ASN A 5 4.45 16.12 -18.93
N ALA A 6 3.19 15.68 -18.90
CA ALA A 6 2.84 14.29 -19.20
C ALA A 6 3.23 13.87 -20.63
N ASP A 7 3.20 14.80 -21.58
CA ASP A 7 3.45 14.53 -23.00
C ASP A 7 4.94 14.38 -23.31
N ASN A 8 5.82 15.03 -22.54
CA ASN A 8 7.26 15.07 -22.80
C ASN A 8 8.11 14.29 -21.78
N PHE A 9 7.49 13.68 -20.77
CA PHE A 9 8.17 13.00 -19.68
C PHE A 9 9.05 11.85 -20.18
N TRP A 10 8.51 10.99 -21.04
CA TRP A 10 9.19 9.78 -21.50
C TRP A 10 10.32 10.04 -22.50
N ASP A 11 10.28 11.18 -23.19
CA ASP A 11 11.28 11.60 -24.18
C ASP A 11 12.32 12.57 -23.61
N THR A 12 12.32 12.78 -22.29
CA THR A 12 13.27 13.66 -21.61
C THR A 12 14.38 12.86 -20.95
N ASP A 13 15.61 13.35 -21.09
CA ASP A 13 16.77 12.71 -20.47
C ASP A 13 16.60 12.67 -18.95
N LEU A 14 17.01 11.55 -18.35
CA LEU A 14 16.92 11.37 -16.91
C LEU A 14 17.63 12.50 -16.14
N GLN A 15 18.74 13.04 -16.65
CA GLN A 15 19.46 14.16 -16.02
C GLN A 15 18.61 15.43 -15.97
N ASP A 16 17.83 15.69 -17.01
CA ASP A 16 16.92 16.83 -17.07
C ASP A 16 15.72 16.63 -16.13
N VAL A 17 15.25 15.40 -15.98
CA VAL A 17 14.20 15.03 -15.01
C VAL A 17 14.73 15.21 -13.58
N GLU A 18 15.90 14.67 -13.27
CA GLU A 18 16.54 14.76 -11.95
C GLU A 18 16.76 16.22 -11.55
N ALA A 19 17.21 17.08 -12.46
CA ALA A 19 17.49 18.50 -12.19
C ALA A 19 16.24 19.31 -11.80
N VAL A 20 15.03 18.82 -12.08
CA VAL A 20 13.77 19.46 -11.62
C VAL A 20 13.51 19.19 -10.15
N PHE A 21 13.86 18.00 -9.66
CA PHE A 21 13.49 17.54 -8.33
C PHE A 21 14.65 17.50 -7.33
N LEU A 22 15.90 17.47 -7.83
CA LEU A 22 17.11 17.29 -7.02
C LEU A 22 18.03 18.52 -7.09
N PRO A 23 18.79 18.80 -6.03
CA PRO A 23 19.84 19.81 -6.07
C PRO A 23 20.87 19.53 -7.17
N LYS A 24 21.44 20.59 -7.75
CA LYS A 24 22.41 20.47 -8.85
C LYS A 24 23.56 19.51 -8.48
N GLY A 25 23.79 18.51 -9.32
CA GLY A 25 24.86 17.52 -9.15
C GLY A 25 24.51 16.33 -8.25
N LYS A 26 23.28 16.24 -7.72
CA LYS A 26 22.75 15.05 -7.05
C LYS A 26 22.01 14.17 -8.04
N LYS A 27 22.33 12.87 -8.05
CA LYS A 27 21.57 11.86 -8.80
C LYS A 27 20.57 11.16 -7.88
N ILE A 28 19.55 10.54 -8.47
CA ILE A 28 18.60 9.72 -7.72
C ILE A 28 19.29 8.57 -6.98
N THR A 29 20.38 8.05 -7.57
CA THR A 29 21.20 6.98 -7.00
C THR A 29 21.97 7.40 -5.75
N ASP A 30 22.14 8.71 -5.53
CA ASP A 30 22.88 9.23 -4.38
C ASP A 30 21.97 9.40 -3.15
N LEU A 31 20.67 9.15 -3.29
CA LEU A 31 19.72 9.21 -2.19
C LEU A 31 19.87 7.97 -1.30
N PRO A 32 19.73 8.14 0.03
CA PRO A 32 19.83 7.01 0.97
C PRO A 32 18.74 5.98 0.67
N THR A 33 19.15 4.74 0.40
CA THR A 33 18.26 3.59 0.18
C THR A 33 17.89 2.87 1.48
N THR A 34 18.47 3.30 2.60
CA THR A 34 18.18 2.73 3.92
C THR A 34 16.78 3.13 4.37
N LEU A 35 15.96 2.13 4.71
CA LEU A 35 14.69 2.36 5.40
C LEU A 35 14.96 3.06 6.73
N ASP A 36 14.33 4.21 6.97
CA ASP A 36 14.26 4.80 8.30
C ASP A 36 13.66 3.74 9.25
N ASN A 37 14.20 3.62 10.47
CA ASN A 37 13.72 2.73 11.54
C ASN A 37 12.23 2.98 11.90
N ARG A 38 11.61 4.01 11.33
CA ARG A 38 10.17 4.28 11.37
C ARG A 38 9.32 3.36 10.49
N VAL A 39 9.92 2.67 9.52
CA VAL A 39 9.20 1.67 8.73
C VAL A 39 9.17 0.38 9.53
N PRO A 40 7.99 -0.07 10.02
CA PRO A 40 7.92 -1.35 10.71
C PRO A 40 8.40 -2.44 9.75
N SER A 41 9.08 -3.46 10.28
CA SER A 41 9.42 -4.65 9.51
C SER A 41 8.16 -5.12 8.76
N GLN A 42 8.29 -5.44 7.47
CA GLN A 42 7.14 -5.68 6.59
C GLN A 42 6.15 -6.76 7.13
N GLY A 43 6.58 -7.59 8.09
CA GLY A 43 5.73 -8.57 8.80
C GLY A 43 4.83 -8.02 9.91
N ASN A 44 5.06 -6.82 10.45
CA ASN A 44 4.28 -6.30 11.60
C ASN A 44 2.97 -5.58 11.18
N VAL A 45 2.86 -5.12 9.94
CA VAL A 45 1.67 -4.38 9.46
C VAL A 45 0.48 -5.31 9.26
N ILE A 46 0.72 -6.59 8.95
CA ILE A 46 -0.35 -7.57 8.68
C ILE A 46 -0.92 -8.11 10.00
N LEU A 47 -0.06 -8.42 10.99
CA LEU A 47 -0.49 -9.05 12.25
C LEU A 47 -1.38 -8.15 13.12
N ASN A 48 -1.16 -6.82 13.11
CA ASN A 48 -2.00 -5.88 13.86
C ASN A 48 -3.41 -5.68 13.27
N LYS A 49 -3.65 -6.14 12.03
CA LYS A 49 -4.94 -5.99 11.35
C LYS A 49 -5.72 -7.31 11.22
N THR A 50 -5.12 -8.42 11.66
CA THR A 50 -5.77 -9.73 11.65
C THR A 50 -6.70 -9.84 12.86
N ILE A 51 -7.97 -9.52 12.68
CA ILE A 51 -9.01 -9.92 13.63
C ILE A 51 -9.17 -11.44 13.58
N ASN A 52 -9.29 -12.08 14.75
CA ASN A 52 -9.65 -13.49 14.80
C ASN A 52 -11.13 -13.60 14.41
N ILE A 53 -11.39 -14.05 13.18
CA ILE A 53 -12.74 -14.19 12.61
C ILE A 53 -13.61 -15.11 13.48
N ASP A 54 -13.04 -16.12 14.16
CA ASP A 54 -13.81 -16.99 15.05
C ASP A 54 -14.33 -16.24 16.30
N ASN A 55 -13.67 -15.17 16.74
CA ASN A 55 -14.11 -14.34 17.86
C ASN A 55 -15.13 -13.27 17.44
N GLU A 56 -14.95 -12.68 16.25
CA GLU A 56 -15.80 -11.58 15.77
C GLU A 56 -17.08 -12.09 15.08
N VAL A 57 -17.01 -13.23 14.39
CA VAL A 57 -18.15 -13.80 13.68
C VAL A 57 -18.83 -14.84 14.57
N LYS A 58 -19.85 -14.39 15.33
CA LYS A 58 -20.75 -15.28 16.05
C LYS A 58 -21.43 -16.23 15.08
N LYS A 59 -21.01 -17.50 15.09
CA LYS A 59 -21.65 -18.57 14.30
C LYS A 59 -23.16 -18.57 14.62
N PRO A 60 -24.04 -18.57 13.60
CA PRO A 60 -25.47 -18.59 13.85
C PRO A 60 -25.82 -19.84 14.65
N SER A 61 -26.61 -19.66 15.71
CA SER A 61 -27.07 -20.75 16.56
C SER A 61 -27.76 -21.84 15.73
N LEU A 62 -27.70 -23.09 16.18
CA LEU A 62 -28.34 -24.22 15.51
C LEU A 62 -29.84 -23.96 15.27
N LEU A 63 -30.49 -23.27 16.20
CA LEU A 63 -31.87 -22.80 16.08
C LEU A 63 -32.07 -21.83 14.90
N ARG A 64 -31.15 -20.89 14.69
CA ARG A 64 -31.22 -19.95 13.56
C ARG A 64 -31.04 -20.66 12.21
N LYS A 65 -30.21 -21.71 12.15
CA LYS A 65 -30.08 -22.57 10.96
C LYS A 65 -31.35 -23.37 10.69
N LEU A 66 -31.98 -23.93 11.72
CA LEU A 66 -33.26 -24.64 11.60
C LEU A 66 -34.39 -23.71 11.14
N CYS A 67 -34.54 -22.53 11.76
CA CYS A 67 -35.55 -21.55 11.33
C CYS A 67 -35.35 -21.14 9.86
N TYR A 68 -34.13 -20.88 9.41
CA TYR A 68 -33.88 -20.56 8.00
C TYR A 68 -34.31 -21.70 7.05
N PHE A 69 -34.14 -22.96 7.47
CA PHE A 69 -34.55 -24.11 6.67
C PHE A 69 -36.08 -24.27 6.60
N PHE A 70 -36.79 -23.98 7.69
CA PHE A 70 -38.25 -24.08 7.74
C PHE A 70 -38.98 -22.89 7.10
N PHE A 71 -38.41 -21.68 7.15
CA PHE A 71 -39.01 -20.45 6.61
C PHE A 71 -38.61 -20.13 5.16
N ARG A 72 -37.72 -20.92 4.53
CA ARG A 72 -37.38 -20.81 3.10
C ARG A 72 -38.24 -21.74 2.23
N LYS A 73 -39.48 -21.99 2.66
CA LYS A 73 -40.50 -22.68 1.88
C LYS A 73 -41.59 -21.69 1.47
#